data_AF-A0A3R9TSI4-F1
#
_entry.id   AF-A0A3R9TSI4-F1
#
_cell.length_a   1.000
_cell.length_b   1.000
_cell.length_c   1.000
_cell.angle_alpha   90.00
_cell.angle_beta   90.00
_cell.angle_gamma   90.00
#
_symmetry.space_group_name_H-M   'P 1'
#
loop_
_entity.id
_entity.type
_entity.pdbx_description
1 polymer ?
#
loop_
_entity_poly.entity_id
_entity_poly.type
_entity_poly.pdbx_seq_one_letter_code
_entity_poly.pdbx_strand_id
1 'polypeptide(L)'
;ERIEGIVGNNFSSYVRDYDFSVLLLDHNKNKSTFSTPEKFGELHGNLFKSFINSETYKANFKKAPVICLSVSTSKVYHRTENEHPVLGVEYKQEDYSLTDEYFQKMGLKVRYFMPPHSVAPLAFYFTGDLLSDYTNLELISTISTMETFQKIYRPEIYNANSVAGKSYQPSLKHQDYSLTRIVYDREERSRLAIEQGKFVEEQFIKPYQAILEQWSANYAPN
;
A
#
# COMPACT_ATOMS: atom_id res chain seq x y z
N GLU A 1 24.75 8.02 19.06
CA GLU A 1 23.67 7.03 19.28
C GLU A 1 23.06 6.65 17.94
N ARG A 2 22.68 5.39 17.72
CA ARG A 2 22.02 4.92 16.49
C ARG A 2 20.64 4.37 16.87
N ILE A 3 19.61 4.76 16.14
CA ILE A 3 18.22 4.34 16.38
C ILE A 3 17.80 3.42 15.23
N GLU A 4 17.21 2.27 15.55
CA GLU A 4 16.62 1.37 14.54
C GLU A 4 15.44 2.08 13.86
N GLY A 5 15.43 2.11 12.52
CA GLY A 5 14.35 2.72 11.73
C GLY A 5 13.20 1.75 11.44
N ILE A 6 12.09 2.28 10.94
CA ILE A 6 10.97 1.47 10.46
C ILE A 6 11.33 0.78 9.14
N VAL A 7 10.94 -0.49 9.02
CA VAL A 7 11.25 -1.32 7.85
C VAL A 7 10.17 -1.13 6.78
N GLY A 8 10.59 -0.84 5.55
CA GLY A 8 9.73 -0.93 4.36
C GLY A 8 9.85 -2.30 3.67
N ASN A 9 8.98 -2.59 2.71
CA ASN A 9 9.11 -3.79 1.88
C ASN A 9 9.08 -3.44 0.38
N ASN A 10 10.28 -3.33 -0.22
CA ASN A 10 10.43 -2.98 -1.63
C ASN A 10 10.33 -4.19 -2.57
N PHE A 11 10.69 -5.41 -2.15
CA PHE A 11 10.58 -6.59 -3.00
C PHE A 11 9.11 -6.89 -3.38
N SER A 12 8.21 -6.53 -2.45
CA SER A 12 6.76 -6.59 -2.62
C SER A 12 6.22 -5.80 -3.82
N SER A 13 6.93 -4.76 -4.31
CA SER A 13 6.42 -3.95 -5.42
C SER A 13 6.40 -4.70 -6.76
N TYR A 14 7.35 -5.60 -7.00
CA TYR A 14 7.51 -6.30 -8.28
C TYR A 14 6.35 -7.25 -8.57
N VAL A 15 6.07 -8.18 -7.65
CA VAL A 15 4.97 -9.15 -7.81
C VAL A 15 3.62 -8.44 -7.77
N ARG A 16 3.49 -7.37 -6.96
CA ARG A 16 2.28 -6.54 -6.95
C ARG A 16 2.03 -5.85 -8.28
N ASP A 17 3.06 -5.30 -8.91
CA ASP A 17 2.89 -4.64 -10.21
C ASP A 17 2.56 -5.65 -11.30
N TYR A 18 3.12 -6.86 -11.27
CA TYR A 18 2.67 -7.97 -12.11
C TYR A 18 1.18 -8.27 -11.89
N ASP A 19 0.77 -8.50 -10.64
CA ASP A 19 -0.61 -8.86 -10.32
C ASP A 19 -1.60 -7.77 -10.79
N PHE A 20 -1.37 -6.50 -10.44
CA PHE A 20 -2.31 -5.43 -10.74
C PHE A 20 -2.21 -4.90 -12.18
N SER A 21 -1.02 -4.85 -12.76
CA SER A 21 -0.75 -4.15 -14.03
C SER A 21 -0.58 -5.09 -15.22
N VAL A 22 -0.55 -6.41 -15.00
CA VAL A 22 -0.55 -7.43 -16.05
C VAL A 22 -1.71 -8.40 -15.82
N LEU A 23 -1.64 -9.23 -14.77
CA LEU A 23 -2.59 -10.33 -14.57
C LEU A 23 -4.04 -9.87 -14.43
N LEU A 24 -4.32 -8.85 -13.60
CA LEU A 24 -5.66 -8.33 -13.37
C LEU A 24 -6.22 -7.63 -14.62
N LEU A 25 -5.36 -6.87 -15.33
CA LEU A 25 -5.75 -6.17 -16.55
C LEU A 25 -6.07 -7.18 -17.66
N ASP A 26 -5.22 -8.18 -17.87
CA ASP A 26 -5.43 -9.21 -18.89
C ASP A 26 -6.63 -10.09 -18.57
N HIS A 27 -6.86 -10.44 -17.30
CA HIS A 27 -8.04 -11.21 -16.89
C HIS A 27 -9.36 -10.50 -17.18
N ASN A 28 -9.39 -9.17 -17.06
CA ASN A 28 -10.59 -8.37 -17.33
C ASN A 28 -10.69 -7.88 -18.77
N LYS A 29 -9.66 -8.13 -19.59
CA LYS A 29 -9.67 -7.77 -21.01
C LYS A 29 -10.84 -8.46 -21.71
N ASN A 30 -11.65 -7.67 -22.41
CA ASN A 30 -12.86 -8.11 -23.13
C ASN A 30 -13.99 -8.67 -22.25
N LYS A 31 -13.96 -8.48 -20.92
CA LYS A 31 -15.08 -8.83 -20.04
C LYS A 31 -16.00 -7.62 -19.83
N SER A 32 -17.30 -7.86 -19.81
CA SER A 32 -18.31 -6.83 -19.51
C SER A 32 -18.42 -6.52 -18.02
N THR A 33 -17.96 -7.41 -17.15
CA THR A 33 -18.02 -7.28 -15.70
C THR A 33 -16.65 -7.52 -15.09
N PHE A 34 -16.27 -6.66 -14.16
CA PHE A 34 -15.03 -6.77 -13.42
C PHE A 34 -15.05 -8.01 -12.51
N SER A 35 -13.95 -8.75 -12.51
CA SER A 35 -13.70 -9.87 -11.60
C SER A 35 -12.21 -10.00 -11.30
N THR A 36 -11.87 -10.70 -10.23
CA THR A 36 -10.49 -11.03 -9.90
C THR A 36 -10.10 -12.39 -10.48
N PRO A 37 -8.83 -12.60 -10.86
CA PRO A 37 -8.30 -13.93 -11.14
C PRO A 37 -8.45 -14.85 -9.92
N GLU A 38 -8.54 -16.16 -10.15
CA GLU A 38 -8.44 -17.12 -9.05
C GLU A 38 -7.08 -16.95 -8.34
N LYS A 39 -7.08 -17.03 -7.00
CA LYS A 39 -5.85 -16.89 -6.17
C LYS A 39 -5.12 -15.55 -6.30
N PHE A 40 -5.81 -14.49 -6.75
CA PHE A 40 -5.24 -13.16 -6.88
C PHE A 40 -4.57 -12.69 -5.58
N GLY A 41 -3.27 -12.37 -5.66
CA GLY A 41 -2.45 -11.93 -4.53
C GLY A 41 -1.98 -13.03 -3.57
N GLU A 42 -2.37 -14.30 -3.76
CA GLU A 42 -1.97 -15.38 -2.83
C GLU A 42 -0.48 -15.68 -2.86
N LEU A 43 0.12 -15.78 -4.05
CA LEU A 43 1.56 -16.00 -4.21
C LEU A 43 2.35 -14.91 -3.50
N HIS A 44 1.98 -13.65 -3.76
CA HIS A 44 2.63 -12.51 -3.14
C HIS A 44 2.42 -12.49 -1.62
N GLY A 45 1.20 -12.78 -1.15
CA GLY A 45 0.88 -12.96 0.25
C GLY A 45 1.80 -13.99 0.93
N ASN A 46 1.98 -15.15 0.32
CA ASN A 46 2.82 -16.22 0.84
C ASN A 46 4.31 -15.85 0.81
N LEU A 47 4.79 -15.21 -0.27
CA LEU A 47 6.16 -14.69 -0.34
C LEU A 47 6.44 -13.67 0.76
N PHE A 48 5.52 -12.73 0.99
CA PHE A 48 5.61 -11.75 2.07
C PHE A 48 5.70 -12.42 3.44
N LYS A 49 4.75 -13.33 3.74
CA LYS A 49 4.72 -14.04 5.02
C LYS A 49 5.96 -14.91 5.22
N SER A 50 6.45 -15.58 4.18
CA SER A 50 7.70 -16.33 4.22
C SER A 50 8.89 -15.43 4.53
N PHE A 51 8.99 -14.28 3.87
CA PHE A 51 10.06 -13.32 4.07
C PHE A 51 10.10 -12.80 5.51
N ILE A 52 9.00 -12.28 6.05
CA ILE A 52 9.00 -11.70 7.42
C ILE A 52 9.18 -12.76 8.51
N ASN A 53 8.87 -14.03 8.23
CA ASN A 53 9.06 -15.12 9.17
C ASN A 53 10.43 -15.80 9.06
N SER A 54 11.23 -15.46 8.04
CA SER A 54 12.56 -16.03 7.84
C SER A 54 13.52 -15.69 8.99
N GLU A 55 14.47 -16.59 9.23
CA GLU A 55 15.54 -16.37 10.21
C GLU A 55 16.34 -15.11 9.88
N THR A 56 16.64 -14.89 8.59
CA THR A 56 17.36 -13.69 8.11
C THR A 56 16.62 -12.42 8.45
N TYR A 57 15.29 -12.36 8.25
CA TYR A 57 14.51 -11.18 8.61
C TYR A 57 14.56 -10.96 10.12
N LYS A 58 14.27 -12.00 10.92
CA LYS A 58 14.27 -11.92 12.39
C LYS A 58 15.63 -11.58 13.00
N ALA A 59 16.72 -11.95 12.31
CA ALA A 59 18.08 -11.61 12.73
C ALA A 59 18.44 -10.13 12.50
N ASN A 60 17.80 -9.47 11.51
CA ASN A 60 18.10 -8.08 11.15
C ASN A 60 17.02 -7.09 11.63
N PHE A 61 15.78 -7.55 11.82
CA PHE A 61 14.63 -6.73 12.13
C PHE A 61 13.78 -7.38 13.22
N LYS A 62 13.38 -6.57 14.20
CA LYS A 62 12.56 -7.02 15.34
C LYS A 62 11.07 -6.75 15.16
N LYS A 63 10.70 -5.92 14.20
CA LYS A 63 9.34 -5.46 13.94
C LYS A 63 8.97 -5.72 12.50
N ALA A 64 7.68 -5.99 12.28
CA ALA A 64 7.11 -6.13 10.95
C ALA A 64 7.12 -4.77 10.21
N PRO A 65 7.04 -4.78 8.87
CA PRO A 65 6.99 -3.53 8.11
C PRO A 65 5.60 -2.91 8.19
N VAL A 66 5.54 -1.57 8.11
CA VAL A 66 4.29 -0.82 7.90
C VAL A 66 4.31 -0.26 6.48
N ILE A 67 3.28 -0.61 5.70
CA ILE A 67 3.10 -0.09 4.34
C ILE A 67 2.13 1.07 4.40
N CYS A 68 2.57 2.25 3.95
CA CYS A 68 1.72 3.44 3.89
C CYS A 68 1.36 3.74 2.45
N LEU A 69 0.09 4.02 2.16
CA LEU A 69 -0.40 4.34 0.82
C LEU A 69 -1.36 5.53 0.87
N SER A 70 -1.63 6.08 -0.31
CA SER A 70 -2.77 6.99 -0.47
C SER A 70 -4.09 6.25 -0.25
N VAL A 71 -5.07 6.94 0.32
CA VAL A 71 -6.47 6.51 0.26
C VAL A 71 -7.01 6.47 -1.18
N SER A 72 -8.06 5.67 -1.39
CA SER A 72 -8.71 5.48 -2.69
C SER A 72 -9.70 6.61 -2.99
N THR A 73 -9.78 7.03 -4.26
CA THR A 73 -10.78 8.01 -4.71
C THR A 73 -12.18 7.42 -4.86
N SER A 74 -12.30 6.09 -4.92
CA SER A 74 -13.59 5.41 -5.06
C SER A 74 -14.33 5.21 -3.73
N LYS A 75 -13.75 5.71 -2.64
CA LYS A 75 -14.15 5.40 -1.26
C LYS A 75 -14.40 6.68 -0.47
N VAL A 76 -15.42 6.64 0.37
CA VAL A 76 -15.72 7.68 1.36
C VAL A 76 -15.10 7.28 2.70
N TYR A 77 -14.49 8.23 3.38
CA TYR A 77 -13.82 8.05 4.67
C TYR A 77 -14.51 8.91 5.72
N HIS A 78 -14.86 8.31 6.85
CA HIS A 78 -15.56 8.96 7.95
C HIS A 78 -14.62 9.17 9.13
N ARG A 79 -14.45 10.43 9.53
CA ARG A 79 -13.65 10.82 10.69
C ARG A 79 -14.23 10.22 11.95
N THR A 80 -13.36 9.68 12.81
CA THR A 80 -13.72 9.16 14.13
C THR A 80 -13.28 10.12 15.24
N GLU A 81 -13.56 9.75 16.49
CA GLU A 81 -13.09 10.47 17.68
C GLU A 81 -11.70 10.01 18.14
N ASN A 82 -11.16 8.93 17.57
CA ASN A 82 -9.85 8.44 17.93
C ASN A 82 -8.76 9.33 17.32
N GLU A 83 -7.84 9.79 18.17
CA GLU A 83 -6.74 10.66 17.80
C GLU A 83 -5.44 10.16 18.43
N HIS A 84 -4.43 9.98 17.58
CA HIS A 84 -3.10 9.53 17.98
C HIS A 84 -2.11 10.70 17.84
N PRO A 85 -1.16 10.91 18.76
CA PRO A 85 -0.29 12.09 18.76
C PRO A 85 0.55 12.27 17.48
N VAL A 86 0.96 11.16 16.85
CA VAL A 86 1.72 11.18 15.58
C VAL A 86 0.86 10.93 14.35
N LEU A 87 0.08 9.85 14.31
CA LEU A 87 -0.79 9.53 13.18
C LEU A 87 -1.95 10.52 13.00
N GLY A 88 -2.28 11.29 14.02
CA GLY A 88 -3.39 12.25 14.00
C GLY A 88 -4.75 11.57 14.10
N VAL A 89 -5.74 12.12 13.41
CA VAL A 89 -7.13 11.70 13.55
C VAL A 89 -7.42 10.47 12.69
N GLU A 90 -8.07 9.47 13.27
CA GLU A 90 -8.48 8.26 12.55
C GLU A 90 -9.73 8.48 11.69
N TYR A 91 -9.72 7.85 10.51
CA TYR A 91 -10.84 7.71 9.60
C TYR A 91 -11.19 6.24 9.42
N LYS A 92 -12.46 5.95 9.12
CA LYS A 92 -12.97 4.62 8.78
C LYS A 92 -13.59 4.58 7.39
N GLN A 93 -13.45 3.43 6.75
CA GLN A 93 -14.15 3.03 5.53
C GLN A 93 -14.51 1.55 5.68
N GLU A 94 -15.76 1.21 5.41
CA GLU A 94 -16.35 -0.13 5.56
C GLU A 94 -16.65 -0.80 4.21
N ASP A 95 -16.61 -0.06 3.10
CA ASP A 95 -16.82 -0.61 1.77
C ASP A 95 -15.68 -1.56 1.35
N TYR A 96 -16.05 -2.62 0.64
CA TYR A 96 -15.09 -3.55 0.03
C TYR A 96 -14.01 -2.84 -0.81
N SER A 97 -12.74 -3.20 -0.58
CA SER A 97 -11.59 -2.71 -1.32
C SER A 97 -10.74 -3.90 -1.78
N LEU A 98 -10.55 -4.03 -3.10
CA LEU A 98 -9.66 -5.03 -3.68
C LEU A 98 -8.23 -4.90 -3.17
N THR A 99 -7.77 -3.66 -2.92
CA THR A 99 -6.43 -3.43 -2.39
C THR A 99 -6.32 -3.96 -0.97
N ASP A 100 -7.37 -3.79 -0.16
CA ASP A 100 -7.38 -4.23 1.23
C ASP A 100 -7.43 -5.76 1.30
N GLU A 101 -8.27 -6.40 0.47
CA GLU A 101 -8.31 -7.86 0.31
C GLU A 101 -6.94 -8.42 -0.13
N TYR A 102 -6.28 -7.74 -1.07
CA TYR A 102 -4.97 -8.13 -1.55
C TYR A 102 -3.91 -8.08 -0.45
N PHE A 103 -3.85 -6.98 0.32
CA PHE A 103 -2.93 -6.89 1.47
C PHE A 103 -3.33 -7.83 2.63
N GLN A 104 -4.61 -8.20 2.75
CA GLN A 104 -5.05 -9.20 3.71
C GLN A 104 -4.43 -10.58 3.43
N LYS A 105 -4.14 -10.94 2.17
CA LYS A 105 -3.40 -12.18 1.82
C LYS A 105 -1.99 -12.21 2.43
N MET A 106 -1.40 -11.05 2.68
CA MET A 106 -0.11 -10.88 3.39
C MET A 106 -0.26 -10.97 4.93
N GLY A 107 -1.49 -11.07 5.45
CA GLY A 107 -1.79 -11.03 6.88
C GLY A 107 -1.87 -9.60 7.44
N LEU A 108 -1.97 -8.58 6.57
CA LEU A 108 -2.02 -7.18 6.97
C LEU A 108 -3.46 -6.71 7.21
N LYS A 109 -3.62 -5.83 8.19
CA LYS A 109 -4.83 -5.07 8.47
C LYS A 109 -4.60 -3.63 8.00
N VAL A 110 -5.68 -2.90 7.72
CA VAL A 110 -5.63 -1.49 7.34
C VAL A 110 -6.26 -0.61 8.41
N ARG A 111 -5.66 0.57 8.63
CA ARG A 111 -6.28 1.71 9.32
C ARG A 111 -5.97 2.99 8.57
N TYR A 112 -6.84 3.99 8.69
CA TYR A 112 -6.66 5.26 8.01
C TYR A 112 -6.49 6.39 9.00
N PHE A 113 -5.44 7.18 8.83
CA PHE A 113 -5.13 8.26 9.74
C PHE A 113 -4.72 9.50 8.95
N MET A 114 -5.17 10.66 9.37
CA MET A 114 -4.72 11.95 8.84
C MET A 114 -3.73 12.57 9.83
N PRO A 115 -2.42 12.54 9.52
CA PRO A 115 -1.40 13.12 10.38
C PRO A 115 -1.63 14.61 10.64
N PRO A 116 -1.17 15.13 11.79
CA PRO A 116 -1.20 16.56 12.05
C PRO A 116 -0.54 17.33 10.91
N HIS A 117 -1.15 18.42 10.48
CA HIS A 117 -0.71 19.29 9.37
C HIS A 117 -0.77 18.68 7.96
N SER A 118 -1.20 17.43 7.82
CA SER A 118 -1.66 16.90 6.53
C SER A 118 -3.10 17.33 6.25
N VAL A 119 -3.51 17.23 5.00
CA VAL A 119 -4.86 17.66 4.54
C VAL A 119 -5.77 16.49 4.17
N ALA A 120 -5.26 15.27 4.13
CA ALA A 120 -6.02 14.07 3.80
C ALA A 120 -5.47 12.83 4.54
N PRO A 121 -6.32 11.82 4.83
CA PRO A 121 -5.88 10.59 5.47
C PRO A 121 -4.98 9.73 4.57
N LEU A 122 -4.09 8.97 5.19
CA LEU A 122 -3.26 7.93 4.58
C LEU A 122 -3.74 6.56 5.06
N ALA A 123 -3.54 5.53 4.23
CA ALA A 123 -3.82 4.14 4.57
C ALA A 123 -2.55 3.46 5.11
N PHE A 124 -2.64 2.86 6.30
CA PHE A 124 -1.56 2.15 6.96
C PHE A 124 -1.89 0.67 7.02
N TYR A 125 -1.08 -0.16 6.35
CA TYR A 125 -1.18 -1.61 6.38
C TYR A 125 -0.09 -2.19 7.28
N PHE A 126 -0.49 -3.02 8.24
CA PHE A 126 0.38 -3.52 9.30
C PHE A 126 -0.08 -4.87 9.83
N THR A 127 0.83 -5.60 10.47
CA THR A 127 0.51 -6.72 11.37
C THR A 127 0.48 -6.25 12.82
N GLY A 128 -0.22 -6.97 13.70
CA GLY A 128 -0.27 -6.63 15.14
C GLY A 128 -1.17 -5.43 15.43
N ASP A 129 -0.66 -4.48 16.21
CA ASP A 129 -1.29 -3.23 16.60
C ASP A 129 -0.42 -2.02 16.23
N LEU A 130 -0.87 -1.25 15.25
CA LEU A 130 -0.19 -0.05 14.75
C LEU A 130 0.12 0.99 15.83
N LEU A 131 -0.73 1.11 16.86
CA LEU A 131 -0.62 2.21 17.84
C LEU A 131 0.33 1.89 18.99
N SER A 132 0.57 0.61 19.26
CA SER A 132 1.35 0.17 20.42
C SER A 132 2.65 -0.55 20.04
N ASP A 133 2.70 -1.23 18.89
CA ASP A 133 3.88 -1.98 18.46
C ASP A 133 4.98 -1.08 17.86
N TYR A 134 4.64 0.15 17.47
CA TYR A 134 5.54 1.10 16.80
C TYR A 134 5.72 2.37 17.63
N THR A 135 6.95 2.86 17.67
CA THR A 135 7.29 4.12 18.32
C THR A 135 6.84 5.31 17.49
N ASN A 136 6.68 6.46 18.15
CA ASN A 136 6.39 7.72 17.49
C ASN A 136 7.39 8.06 16.38
N LEU A 137 8.69 7.82 16.60
CA LEU A 137 9.72 8.14 15.60
C LEU A 137 9.62 7.25 14.36
N GLU A 138 9.33 5.97 14.53
CA GLU A 138 9.10 5.03 13.42
C GLU A 138 7.89 5.47 12.58
N LEU A 139 6.78 5.84 13.22
CA LEU A 139 5.58 6.31 12.54
C LEU A 139 5.81 7.67 11.82
N ILE A 140 6.55 8.60 12.46
CA ILE A 140 6.95 9.88 11.84
C ILE A 140 7.77 9.62 10.57
N SER A 141 8.69 8.65 10.59
CA SER A 141 9.52 8.31 9.42
C SER A 141 8.66 7.83 8.24
N THR A 142 7.69 6.95 8.50
CA THR A 142 6.74 6.48 7.48
C THR A 142 5.87 7.62 6.93
N ILE A 143 5.32 8.46 7.81
CA ILE A 143 4.49 9.61 7.42
C ILE A 143 5.30 10.59 6.58
N SER A 144 6.48 10.99 7.04
CA SER A 144 7.31 12.02 6.38
C SER A 144 7.67 11.63 4.95
N THR A 145 7.94 10.34 4.72
CA THR A 145 8.24 9.79 3.40
C THR A 145 6.99 9.80 2.51
N MET A 146 5.88 9.25 3.02
CA MET A 146 4.66 9.11 2.21
C MET A 146 3.98 10.46 1.95
N GLU A 147 3.88 11.33 2.94
CA GLU A 147 3.27 12.65 2.78
C GLU A 147 4.04 13.50 1.75
N THR A 148 5.37 13.53 1.84
CA THR A 148 6.21 14.26 0.87
C THR A 148 6.01 13.71 -0.54
N PHE A 149 6.06 12.37 -0.68
CA PHE A 149 5.82 11.73 -1.96
C PHE A 149 4.42 12.04 -2.50
N GLN A 150 3.38 11.98 -1.68
CA GLN A 150 2.01 12.22 -2.11
C GLN A 150 1.70 13.68 -2.42
N LYS A 151 2.35 14.64 -1.77
CA LYS A 151 2.28 16.07 -2.15
C LYS A 151 2.80 16.31 -3.57
N ILE A 152 3.78 15.52 -4.01
CA ILE A 152 4.32 15.58 -5.37
C ILE A 152 3.45 14.74 -6.33
N TYR A 153 3.10 13.52 -5.92
CA TYR A 153 2.45 12.53 -6.78
C TYR A 153 0.95 12.78 -6.97
N ARG A 154 0.23 13.24 -5.93
CA ARG A 154 -1.22 13.49 -5.87
C ARG A 154 -1.53 14.79 -5.12
N PRO A 155 -1.02 15.95 -5.59
CA PRO A 155 -1.26 17.24 -4.96
C PRO A 155 -2.76 17.58 -4.83
N GLU A 156 -3.61 17.09 -5.73
CA GLU A 156 -5.07 17.27 -5.70
C GLU A 156 -5.70 16.74 -4.41
N ILE A 157 -5.04 15.79 -3.75
CA ILE A 157 -5.48 15.16 -2.50
C ILE A 157 -4.63 15.65 -1.32
N TYR A 158 -3.30 15.61 -1.44
CA TYR A 158 -2.38 15.79 -0.30
C TYR A 158 -1.69 17.15 -0.24
N ASN A 159 -1.88 17.98 -1.27
CA ASN A 159 -1.47 19.38 -1.26
C ASN A 159 -2.67 20.30 -1.60
N ALA A 160 -3.89 19.83 -1.31
CA ALA A 160 -5.11 20.61 -1.38
C ALA A 160 -5.09 21.75 -0.37
N ASN A 161 -5.72 22.87 -0.71
CA ASN A 161 -5.82 24.03 0.20
C ASN A 161 -6.96 23.87 1.22
N SER A 162 -7.67 22.75 1.19
CA SER A 162 -8.73 22.38 2.12
C SER A 162 -8.41 21.06 2.84
N VAL A 163 -8.72 21.00 4.13
CA VAL A 163 -8.50 19.82 4.98
C VAL A 163 -9.72 18.88 4.88
N ALA A 164 -9.47 17.57 4.86
CA ALA A 164 -10.51 16.55 4.89
C ALA A 164 -11.49 16.76 6.06
N GLY A 165 -12.78 16.83 5.72
CA GLY A 165 -13.86 17.03 6.69
C GLY A 165 -14.23 15.76 7.47
N LYS A 166 -15.40 15.78 8.14
CA LYS A 166 -15.96 14.62 8.86
C LYS A 166 -16.30 13.44 7.93
N SER A 167 -16.68 13.74 6.70
CA SER A 167 -16.88 12.78 5.60
C SER A 167 -16.03 13.26 4.45
N TYR A 168 -15.17 12.41 3.91
CA TYR A 168 -14.17 12.79 2.93
C TYR A 168 -14.06 11.73 1.82
N GLN A 169 -14.26 12.16 0.58
CA GLN A 169 -13.96 11.36 -0.61
C GLN A 169 -12.83 12.05 -1.39
N PRO A 170 -11.65 11.42 -1.52
CA PRO A 170 -10.54 11.99 -2.28
C PRO A 170 -10.89 12.12 -3.75
N SER A 171 -10.41 13.16 -4.42
CA SER A 171 -10.66 13.38 -5.85
C SER A 171 -9.43 13.90 -6.58
N LEU A 172 -9.01 13.22 -7.64
CA LEU A 172 -7.98 13.70 -8.57
C LEU A 172 -8.48 14.81 -9.51
N LYS A 173 -9.75 15.20 -9.41
CA LYS A 173 -10.34 16.33 -10.15
C LYS A 173 -10.46 17.58 -9.30
N HIS A 174 -10.07 17.54 -8.03
CA HIS A 174 -10.07 18.71 -7.15
C HIS A 174 -9.14 19.78 -7.72
N GLN A 175 -9.61 21.03 -7.80
CA GLN A 175 -8.89 22.12 -8.48
C GLN A 175 -8.16 23.04 -7.49
N ASP A 176 -8.58 23.06 -6.22
CA ASP A 176 -8.02 23.96 -5.21
C ASP A 176 -6.85 23.30 -4.47
N TYR A 177 -5.71 23.23 -5.15
CA TYR A 177 -4.48 22.67 -4.61
C TYR A 177 -3.26 23.46 -5.06
N SER A 178 -2.18 23.31 -4.31
CA SER A 178 -0.90 23.91 -4.64
C SER A 178 0.00 22.91 -5.36
N LEU A 179 0.71 23.33 -6.39
CA LEU A 179 1.75 22.51 -7.03
C LEU A 179 3.09 22.71 -6.32
N THR A 180 3.88 21.63 -6.24
CA THR A 180 5.29 21.74 -5.86
C THR A 180 6.12 22.21 -7.06
N ARG A 181 7.40 22.54 -6.85
CA ARG A 181 8.35 22.79 -7.94
C ARG A 181 8.87 21.52 -8.61
N ILE A 182 8.42 20.35 -8.15
CA ILE A 182 8.82 19.04 -8.65
C ILE A 182 7.69 18.54 -9.57
N VAL A 183 8.03 18.26 -10.82
CA VAL A 183 7.12 17.66 -11.78
C VAL A 183 7.23 16.14 -11.66
N TYR A 184 6.09 15.47 -11.51
CA TYR A 184 6.01 14.02 -11.48
C TYR A 184 5.29 13.50 -12.72
N ASP A 185 5.99 12.74 -13.57
CA ASP A 185 5.41 12.15 -14.76
C ASP A 185 4.57 10.92 -14.42
N ARG A 186 3.25 11.10 -14.36
CA ARG A 186 2.30 10.01 -14.07
C ARG A 186 2.11 9.08 -15.27
N GLU A 187 2.31 9.55 -16.50
CA GLU A 187 2.21 8.73 -17.70
C GLU A 187 3.39 7.77 -17.76
N GLU A 188 4.61 8.30 -17.59
CA GLU A 188 5.81 7.50 -17.48
C GLU A 188 5.71 6.51 -16.33
N ARG A 189 5.31 6.94 -15.12
CA ARG A 189 5.13 6.02 -14.00
C ARG A 189 4.17 4.88 -14.34
N SER A 190 3.08 5.16 -15.05
CA SER A 190 2.09 4.14 -15.41
C SER A 190 2.64 3.16 -16.45
N ARG A 191 3.38 3.67 -17.43
CA ARG A 191 4.13 2.85 -18.40
C ARG A 191 5.15 1.94 -17.69
N LEU A 192 5.97 2.51 -16.80
CA LEU A 192 7.00 1.77 -16.07
C LEU A 192 6.42 0.70 -15.13
N ALA A 193 5.25 0.93 -14.53
CA ALA A 193 4.58 -0.10 -13.73
C ALA A 193 4.18 -1.33 -14.58
N ILE A 194 3.72 -1.10 -15.83
CA ILE A 194 3.41 -2.19 -16.77
C ILE A 194 4.70 -2.89 -17.23
N GLU A 195 5.74 -2.13 -17.58
CA GLU A 195 7.04 -2.70 -17.98
C GLU A 195 7.66 -3.55 -16.86
N GLN A 196 7.62 -3.07 -15.61
CA GLN A 196 8.05 -3.83 -14.44
C GLN A 196 7.21 -5.09 -14.26
N GLY A 197 5.89 -5.00 -14.38
CA GLY A 197 5.00 -6.15 -14.29
C GLY A 197 5.29 -7.22 -15.36
N LYS A 198 5.55 -6.81 -16.61
CA LYS A 198 5.94 -7.72 -17.71
C LYS A 198 7.32 -8.33 -17.49
N PHE A 199 8.28 -7.55 -17.01
CA PHE A 199 9.60 -8.07 -16.67
C PHE A 199 9.49 -9.17 -15.60
N VAL A 200 8.70 -8.95 -14.55
CA VAL A 200 8.44 -9.96 -13.52
C VAL A 200 7.72 -11.17 -14.08
N GLU A 201 6.74 -10.95 -14.97
CA GLU A 201 6.06 -12.05 -15.66
C GLU A 201 7.06 -12.94 -16.42
N GLU A 202 7.94 -12.35 -17.23
CA GLU A 202 8.86 -13.05 -18.12
C GLU A 202 10.03 -13.70 -17.39
N GLN A 203 10.58 -13.03 -16.36
CA GLN A 203 11.81 -13.44 -15.70
C GLN A 203 11.58 -14.24 -14.41
N PHE A 204 10.40 -14.13 -13.80
CA PHE A 204 10.11 -14.77 -12.52
C PHE A 204 8.84 -15.64 -12.56
N ILE A 205 7.71 -15.12 -13.05
CA ILE A 205 6.45 -15.87 -12.98
C ILE A 205 6.44 -17.04 -13.96
N LYS A 206 6.63 -16.78 -15.26
CA LYS A 206 6.57 -17.81 -16.32
C LYS A 206 7.64 -18.91 -16.16
N PRO A 207 8.93 -18.60 -15.93
CA PRO A 207 9.96 -19.64 -15.85
C PRO A 207 9.78 -20.59 -14.68
N TYR A 208 9.17 -20.12 -13.58
CA TYR A 208 9.03 -20.88 -12.35
C TYR A 208 7.57 -21.19 -12.00
N GLN A 209 6.63 -21.02 -12.92
CA GLN A 209 5.19 -21.06 -12.65
C GLN A 209 4.77 -22.32 -11.87
N ALA A 210 5.12 -23.50 -12.37
CA ALA A 210 4.76 -24.76 -11.71
C ALA A 210 5.34 -24.87 -10.29
N ILE A 211 6.58 -24.40 -10.10
CA ILE A 211 7.25 -24.40 -8.79
C ILE A 211 6.57 -23.42 -7.84
N LEU A 212 6.29 -22.20 -8.30
CA LEU A 212 5.65 -21.16 -7.51
C LEU A 212 4.22 -21.54 -7.12
N GLU A 213 3.46 -22.15 -8.03
CA GLU A 213 2.11 -22.64 -7.77
C GLU A 213 2.12 -23.77 -6.74
N GLN A 214 2.97 -24.79 -6.93
CA GLN A 214 3.11 -25.89 -5.98
C GLN A 214 3.57 -25.40 -4.61
N TRP A 215 4.57 -24.51 -4.57
CA TRP A 215 5.07 -23.94 -3.33
C TRP A 215 4.00 -23.13 -2.61
N SER A 216 3.30 -22.24 -3.32
CA SER A 216 2.26 -21.38 -2.75
C SER A 216 1.06 -22.19 -2.26
N ALA A 217 0.66 -23.25 -2.98
CA ALA A 217 -0.44 -24.13 -2.57
C ALA A 217 -0.13 -24.92 -1.29
N ASN A 218 1.15 -25.25 -1.06
CA ASN A 218 1.61 -25.98 0.12
C ASN A 218 2.15 -25.05 1.22
N TYR A 219 2.00 -23.73 1.08
CA TYR A 219 2.51 -22.78 2.07
C TYR A 219 1.75 -22.93 3.39
N ALA A 220 2.47 -23.39 4.41
CA ALA A 220 2.05 -23.33 5.80
C ALA A 220 2.99 -22.37 6.55
N PRO A 221 2.48 -21.33 7.22
CA PRO A 221 3.32 -20.52 8.10
C PRO A 221 3.83 -21.41 9.24
N ASN A 222 5.15 -21.53 9.37
CA ASN A 222 5.82 -22.14 10.53
C ASN A 222 5.64 -21.28 11.79
#